data_AF-A0A1R2BYA4-F1
#
_entry.id   AF-A0A1R2BYA4-F1
#
_cell.length_a   1.000
_cell.length_b   1.000
_cell.length_c   1.000
_cell.angle_alpha   90.00
_cell.angle_beta   90.00
_cell.angle_gamma   90.00
#
_symmetry.space_group_name_H-M   'P 1'
#
loop_
_entity.id
_entity.type
_entity.pdbx_description
1 polymer ?
#
loop_
_entity_poly.entity_id
_entity_poly.type
_entity_poly.pdbx_seq_one_letter_code
_entity_poly.pdbx_strand_id
1 'polypeptide(L)'
;MEANEAKKKRRSKADSEGRTYTCECGKSYFSYQALYTHKKTKHSESISVEDLPKKKRGRPRLNKPSNDEEPLPNLVINNDPITHIMKNWNETEKSGTCDEIFAEFLIEKQGKLPEDEYNATKISVYNLRECINKNYERLDAENFLEYESDYTVCEKPGMIPNISNFYIIDFLPKEISDSDKDREIQFMLEFCKWLNENNYTELEIAISSLIE
;
A
#
# COMPACT_ATOMS: atom_id res chain seq x y z
N MET A 1 45.58 -28.87 -0.61
CA MET A 1 45.07 -29.19 -1.95
C MET A 1 43.55 -29.22 -1.88
N GLU A 2 42.93 -28.51 -2.81
CA GLU A 2 41.60 -27.90 -2.77
C GLU A 2 40.41 -28.87 -2.89
N ALA A 3 39.29 -28.45 -2.31
CA ALA A 3 37.95 -29.01 -2.53
C ALA A 3 37.35 -28.44 -3.83
N ASN A 4 36.92 -29.32 -4.74
CA ASN A 4 36.30 -28.96 -6.01
C ASN A 4 34.77 -28.85 -5.82
N GLU A 5 34.25 -27.63 -5.70
CA GLU A 5 32.80 -27.38 -5.76
C GLU A 5 32.30 -27.53 -7.21
N ALA A 6 31.48 -28.56 -7.43
CA ALA A 6 30.82 -28.81 -8.71
C ALA A 6 29.77 -27.71 -8.99
N LYS A 7 30.15 -26.73 -9.81
CA LYS A 7 29.24 -25.69 -10.32
C LYS A 7 28.04 -26.35 -11.03
N LYS A 8 26.83 -26.08 -10.52
CA LYS A 8 25.56 -26.61 -11.02
C LYS A 8 25.36 -26.20 -12.48
N LYS A 9 25.56 -27.15 -13.40
CA LYS A 9 25.43 -26.95 -14.85
C LYS A 9 24.01 -26.52 -15.19
N ARG A 10 23.83 -25.41 -15.92
CA ARG A 10 22.51 -24.97 -16.41
C ARG A 10 21.92 -26.07 -17.29
N ARG A 11 20.67 -26.47 -17.04
CA ARG A 11 19.97 -27.48 -17.85
C ARG A 11 19.73 -26.95 -19.27
N SER A 12 19.79 -27.83 -20.26
CA SER A 12 19.60 -27.46 -21.66
C SER A 12 18.12 -27.22 -21.97
N LYS A 13 17.86 -26.34 -22.95
CA LYS A 13 16.49 -25.95 -23.33
C LYS A 13 15.69 -27.09 -23.96
N ALA A 14 16.35 -28.16 -24.41
CA ALA A 14 15.74 -29.34 -25.02
C ALA A 14 15.32 -30.41 -23.99
N ASP A 15 15.72 -30.26 -22.73
CA ASP A 15 15.39 -31.22 -21.68
C ASP A 15 13.89 -31.14 -21.32
N SER A 16 13.17 -32.22 -21.60
CA SER A 16 11.73 -32.40 -21.34
C SER A 16 11.45 -32.95 -19.94
N GLU A 17 12.47 -33.42 -19.23
CA GLU A 17 12.30 -34.10 -17.95
C GLU A 17 11.85 -33.09 -16.87
N GLY A 18 10.63 -33.28 -16.33
CA GLY A 18 10.04 -32.40 -15.31
C GLY A 18 9.18 -31.24 -15.82
N ARG A 19 8.85 -31.18 -17.12
CA ARG A 19 7.91 -30.20 -17.67
C ARG A 19 6.48 -30.75 -17.71
N THR A 20 5.84 -30.83 -16.55
CA THR A 20 4.50 -31.42 -16.41
C THR A 20 3.34 -30.48 -16.76
N TYR A 21 3.61 -29.18 -16.98
CA TYR A 21 2.56 -28.19 -17.22
C TYR A 21 2.54 -27.78 -18.70
N THR A 22 1.48 -28.12 -19.43
CA THR A 22 1.36 -27.85 -20.87
C THR A 22 0.33 -26.77 -21.17
N CYS A 23 0.63 -25.94 -22.18
CA CYS A 23 -0.29 -24.94 -22.72
C CYS A 23 -1.05 -25.50 -23.92
N GLU A 24 -2.19 -24.90 -24.24
CA GLU A 24 -3.00 -25.22 -25.43
C GLU A 24 -2.23 -25.04 -26.75
N CYS A 25 -1.20 -24.20 -26.78
CA CYS A 25 -0.28 -24.07 -27.92
C CYS A 25 0.81 -25.15 -27.99
N GLY A 26 0.75 -26.19 -27.15
CA GLY A 26 1.67 -27.33 -27.15
C GLY A 26 2.99 -27.13 -26.40
N LYS A 27 3.22 -25.97 -25.77
CA LYS A 27 4.45 -25.71 -25.01
C LYS A 27 4.37 -26.26 -23.59
N SER A 28 5.44 -26.90 -23.14
CA SER A 28 5.57 -27.46 -21.78
C SER A 28 6.50 -26.65 -20.89
N TYR A 29 6.14 -26.55 -19.61
CA TYR A 29 6.75 -25.72 -18.58
C TYR A 29 7.01 -26.54 -17.30
N PHE A 30 8.05 -26.15 -16.56
CA PHE A 30 8.46 -26.80 -15.32
C PHE A 30 7.56 -26.49 -14.11
N SER A 31 6.76 -25.42 -14.20
CA SER A 31 5.87 -25.01 -13.11
C SER A 31 4.61 -24.36 -13.65
N TYR A 32 3.55 -24.40 -12.85
CA TYR A 32 2.30 -23.70 -13.13
C TYR A 32 2.52 -22.19 -13.30
N GLN A 33 3.41 -21.59 -12.50
CA GLN A 33 3.74 -20.16 -12.61
C GLN A 33 4.31 -19.81 -13.99
N ALA A 34 5.23 -20.63 -14.51
CA ALA A 34 5.82 -20.41 -15.82
C ALA A 34 4.80 -20.61 -16.96
N LEU A 35 3.90 -21.58 -16.81
CA LEU A 35 2.75 -21.75 -17.71
C LEU A 35 1.81 -20.54 -17.68
N TYR A 36 1.50 -20.03 -16.49
CA TYR A 36 0.62 -18.87 -16.31
C TYR A 36 1.21 -17.62 -16.95
N THR A 37 2.49 -17.29 -16.71
CA THR A 37 3.15 -16.15 -17.38
C THR A 37 3.14 -16.31 -18.90
N HIS A 38 3.31 -17.53 -19.40
CA HIS A 38 3.19 -17.80 -20.83
C HIS A 38 1.78 -17.57 -21.36
N LYS A 39 0.74 -18.10 -20.69
CA LYS A 39 -0.67 -17.84 -21.02
C LYS A 39 -0.97 -16.34 -20.99
N LYS A 40 -0.55 -15.63 -19.94
CA LYS A 40 -0.74 -14.17 -19.80
C LYS A 40 -0.17 -13.38 -20.98
N THR A 41 0.98 -13.78 -21.50
CA THR A 41 1.69 -13.04 -22.57
C THR A 41 1.35 -13.47 -23.99
N LYS A 42 0.85 -14.69 -24.19
CA LYS A 42 0.60 -15.28 -25.52
C LYS A 42 -0.84 -15.71 -25.78
N HIS A 43 -1.63 -15.81 -24.73
CA HIS A 43 -3.02 -16.27 -24.72
C HIS A 43 -3.84 -15.35 -23.79
N SER A 44 -3.65 -14.03 -23.90
CA SER A 44 -4.23 -13.03 -23.00
C SER A 44 -5.76 -13.00 -23.01
N GLU A 45 -6.39 -13.49 -24.08
CA GLU A 45 -7.84 -13.49 -24.29
C GLU A 45 -8.53 -14.75 -23.73
N SER A 46 -7.80 -15.79 -23.32
CA SER A 46 -8.36 -17.09 -22.87
C SER A 46 -8.13 -17.40 -21.38
N ILE A 47 -7.75 -16.41 -20.56
CA ILE A 47 -7.51 -16.61 -19.12
C ILE A 47 -8.84 -16.58 -18.36
N SER A 48 -9.35 -17.76 -18.00
CA SER A 48 -10.54 -17.91 -17.15
C SER A 48 -10.19 -17.67 -15.67
N VAL A 49 -11.16 -17.22 -14.86
CA VAL A 49 -10.99 -16.89 -13.42
C VAL A 49 -10.44 -18.08 -12.60
N GLU A 50 -10.63 -19.30 -13.09
CA GLU A 50 -10.14 -20.54 -12.48
C GLU A 50 -8.62 -20.76 -12.64
N ASP A 51 -7.97 -20.06 -13.58
CA ASP A 51 -6.51 -20.11 -13.81
C ASP A 51 -5.73 -19.14 -12.89
N LEU A 52 -6.40 -18.46 -11.97
CA LEU A 52 -5.75 -17.57 -11.01
C LEU A 52 -4.98 -18.38 -9.96
N PRO A 53 -3.69 -18.09 -9.72
CA PRO A 53 -2.94 -18.80 -8.70
C PRO A 53 -3.56 -18.54 -7.32
N LYS A 54 -4.11 -19.61 -6.70
CA LYS A 54 -4.52 -19.60 -5.30
C LYS A 54 -3.33 -19.13 -4.47
N LYS A 55 -3.47 -18.01 -3.75
CA LYS A 55 -2.45 -17.38 -2.87
C LYS A 55 -1.72 -18.46 -2.06
N LYS A 56 -0.56 -18.91 -2.55
CA LYS A 56 0.34 -19.79 -1.79
C LYS A 56 1.12 -18.90 -0.82
N ARG A 57 0.72 -18.95 0.44
CA ARG A 57 1.52 -18.49 1.58
C ARG A 57 2.90 -19.16 1.55
N GLY A 58 3.96 -18.37 1.56
CA GLY A 58 5.32 -18.77 1.95
C GLY A 58 6.02 -17.50 2.42
N ARG A 59 6.56 -17.38 3.64
CA ARG A 59 7.31 -18.31 4.51
C ARG A 59 6.76 -18.26 5.96
N PRO A 60 6.71 -19.38 6.71
CA PRO A 60 6.40 -19.34 8.15
C PRO A 60 7.49 -18.56 8.91
N ARG A 61 7.11 -17.56 9.71
CA ARG A 61 8.01 -16.97 10.72
C ARG A 61 8.20 -18.01 11.84
N LEU A 62 9.44 -18.15 12.32
CA LEU A 62 9.82 -19.08 13.38
C LEU A 62 9.14 -18.68 14.69
N ASN A 63 8.49 -19.64 15.37
CA ASN A 63 7.74 -19.47 16.61
C ASN A 63 8.57 -18.84 17.76
N LYS A 64 7.94 -17.89 18.48
CA LYS A 64 8.12 -17.71 19.94
C LYS A 64 6.72 -17.64 20.57
N PRO A 65 6.52 -18.18 21.79
CA PRO A 65 5.26 -18.76 22.22
C PRO A 65 4.23 -17.70 22.64
N SER A 66 2.98 -18.08 22.39
CA SER A 66 1.74 -17.51 22.91
C SER A 66 1.76 -17.45 24.43
N ASN A 67 1.44 -16.29 24.98
CA ASN A 67 0.62 -16.20 26.18
C ASN A 67 -0.55 -15.28 25.85
N ASP A 68 -1.74 -15.83 26.06
CA ASP A 68 -3.03 -15.15 25.97
C ASP A 68 -3.10 -14.05 27.01
N GLU A 69 -3.17 -12.80 26.54
CA GLU A 69 -4.08 -11.74 26.96
C GLU A 69 -4.13 -10.80 25.75
N GLU A 70 -5.31 -10.41 25.26
CA GLU A 70 -5.44 -9.33 24.28
C GLU A 70 -5.21 -7.99 24.99
N PRO A 71 -4.22 -7.17 24.58
CA PRO A 71 -4.33 -5.74 24.68
C PRO A 71 -4.62 -5.18 23.28
N LEU A 72 -5.49 -4.17 23.24
CA LEU A 72 -5.78 -3.28 22.12
C LEU A 72 -4.57 -3.02 21.19
N PRO A 73 -4.78 -2.74 19.89
CA PRO A 73 -3.72 -2.64 18.90
C PRO A 73 -2.82 -1.42 19.20
N ASN A 74 -1.81 -1.65 20.03
CA ASN A 74 -0.64 -0.79 20.13
C ASN A 74 0.12 -0.96 18.82
N LEU A 75 -0.12 -0.01 17.90
CA LEU A 75 0.64 0.21 16.68
C LEU A 75 2.13 0.07 17.00
N VAL A 76 2.77 -0.94 16.40
CA VAL A 76 4.22 -1.11 16.44
C VAL A 76 4.84 -0.02 15.55
N ILE A 77 4.97 1.21 16.09
CA ILE A 77 5.40 2.43 15.37
C ILE A 77 6.92 2.51 15.15
N ASN A 78 7.69 1.51 15.59
CA ASN A 78 9.15 1.66 15.66
C ASN A 78 9.89 1.63 14.31
N ASN A 79 9.24 1.30 13.18
CA ASN A 79 9.84 1.31 11.83
C ASN A 79 8.88 1.86 10.75
N ASP A 80 8.00 2.79 11.11
CA ASP A 80 7.06 3.36 10.16
C ASP A 80 7.73 4.47 9.29
N PRO A 81 7.48 4.52 7.95
CA PRO A 81 8.10 5.49 7.04
C PRO A 81 7.89 6.95 7.45
N ILE A 82 6.67 7.32 7.85
CA ILE A 82 6.35 8.69 8.28
C ILE A 82 7.15 9.03 9.54
N THR A 83 7.17 8.13 10.53
CA THR A 83 7.93 8.37 11.77
C THR A 83 9.44 8.48 11.52
N HIS A 84 9.98 7.71 10.57
CA HIS A 84 11.38 7.83 10.16
C HIS A 84 11.67 9.16 9.49
N ILE A 85 10.79 9.60 8.57
CA ILE A 85 10.90 10.89 7.89
C ILE A 85 10.85 12.04 8.90
N MET A 86 9.92 12.00 9.87
CA MET A 86 9.81 13.02 10.90
C MET A 86 11.08 13.17 11.75
N LYS A 87 11.75 12.05 12.09
CA LYS A 87 12.98 12.08 12.90
C LYS A 87 14.18 12.62 12.14
N ASN A 88 14.22 12.42 10.83
CA ASN A 88 15.32 12.80 9.96
C ASN A 88 14.95 13.97 9.04
N TRP A 89 13.98 14.80 9.44
CA TRP A 89 13.44 15.85 8.58
C TRP A 89 14.54 16.84 8.18
N ASN A 90 14.74 16.99 6.87
CA ASN A 90 15.67 17.94 6.28
C ASN A 90 15.01 18.66 5.10
N GLU A 91 14.87 19.98 5.18
CA GLU A 91 14.16 20.79 4.18
C GLU A 91 14.83 20.79 2.80
N THR A 92 16.11 20.43 2.70
CA THR A 92 16.87 20.48 1.44
C THR A 92 16.67 19.29 0.50
N GLU A 93 16.00 18.21 0.95
CA GLU A 93 15.88 16.95 0.20
C GLU A 93 14.42 16.47 0.03
N LYS A 94 13.46 17.39 -0.09
CA LYS A 94 12.04 17.04 -0.28
C LYS A 94 11.82 16.45 -1.69
N SER A 95 11.41 15.18 -1.75
CA SER A 95 10.95 14.54 -2.99
C SER A 95 9.49 14.89 -3.33
N GLY A 96 8.72 15.35 -2.33
CA GLY A 96 7.32 15.75 -2.45
C GLY A 96 6.36 14.56 -2.49
N THR A 97 6.76 13.41 -1.94
CA THR A 97 5.94 12.19 -1.88
C THR A 97 4.85 12.31 -0.82
N CYS A 98 3.78 11.52 -0.93
CA CYS A 98 2.68 11.56 0.05
C CYS A 98 3.17 11.32 1.49
N ASP A 99 4.08 10.36 1.72
CA ASP A 99 4.62 10.07 3.06
C ASP A 99 5.42 11.26 3.64
N GLU A 100 6.17 12.00 2.80
CA GLU A 100 6.83 13.23 3.24
C GLU A 100 5.84 14.33 3.60
N ILE A 101 4.77 14.47 2.83
CA ILE A 101 3.74 15.48 3.06
C ILE A 101 2.88 15.16 4.29
N PHE A 102 2.63 13.88 4.55
CA PHE A 102 2.04 13.44 5.81
C PHE A 102 2.94 13.74 7.01
N ALA A 103 4.25 13.48 6.88
CA ALA A 103 5.22 13.83 7.92
C ALA A 103 5.26 15.35 8.18
N GLU A 104 5.29 16.16 7.11
CA GLU A 104 5.28 17.62 7.21
C GLU A 104 4.04 18.14 7.93
N PHE A 105 2.86 17.64 7.54
CA PHE A 105 1.60 18.00 8.19
C PHE A 105 1.62 17.68 9.69
N LEU A 106 2.12 16.50 10.08
CA LEU A 106 2.22 16.12 11.49
C LEU A 106 3.24 16.98 12.24
N ILE A 107 4.40 17.29 11.65
CA ILE A 107 5.39 18.19 12.25
C ILE A 107 4.76 19.57 12.53
N GLU A 108 3.99 20.11 11.58
CA GLU A 108 3.32 21.39 11.77
C GLU A 108 2.30 21.36 12.92
N LYS A 109 1.56 20.25 13.06
CA LYS A 109 0.51 20.11 14.07
C LYS A 109 1.06 19.81 15.47
N GLN A 110 2.24 19.21 15.61
CA GLN A 110 2.84 18.77 16.89
C GLN A 110 2.99 19.91 17.92
N GLY A 111 3.14 21.16 17.48
CA GLY A 111 3.23 22.34 18.36
C GLY A 111 1.94 23.17 18.48
N LYS A 112 0.88 22.82 17.73
CA LYS A 112 -0.36 23.59 17.63
C LYS A 112 -1.54 22.92 18.31
N LEU A 113 -1.49 21.60 18.48
CA LEU A 113 -2.57 20.80 19.06
C LEU A 113 -2.19 20.26 20.45
N PRO A 114 -3.17 20.07 21.35
CA PRO A 114 -3.02 19.23 22.53
C PRO A 114 -2.56 17.80 22.17
N GLU A 115 -1.89 17.11 23.09
CA GLU A 115 -1.32 15.79 22.85
C GLU A 115 -2.36 14.75 22.40
N ASP A 116 -3.54 14.76 23.02
CA ASP A 116 -4.63 13.83 22.67
C ASP A 116 -5.16 14.08 21.24
N GLU A 117 -5.37 15.35 20.88
CA GLU A 117 -5.81 15.75 19.54
C GLU A 117 -4.74 15.48 18.47
N TYR A 118 -3.48 15.70 18.82
CA TYR A 118 -2.35 15.38 17.95
C TYR A 118 -2.26 13.86 17.70
N ASN A 119 -2.40 13.04 18.75
CA ASN A 119 -2.42 11.59 18.62
C ASN A 119 -3.60 11.11 17.78
N ALA A 120 -4.79 11.70 17.95
CA ALA A 120 -5.94 11.42 17.10
C ALA A 120 -5.65 11.78 15.63
N THR A 121 -5.11 12.96 15.37
CA THR A 121 -4.70 13.41 14.02
C THR A 121 -3.69 12.45 13.39
N LYS A 122 -2.72 11.99 14.17
CA LYS A 122 -1.72 11.01 13.74
C LYS A 122 -2.38 9.70 13.31
N ILE A 123 -3.35 9.20 14.08
CA ILE A 123 -4.11 8.01 13.72
C ILE A 123 -4.85 8.22 12.40
N SER A 124 -5.54 9.36 12.23
CA SER A 124 -6.26 9.68 10.99
C SER A 124 -5.33 9.72 9.76
N VAL A 125 -4.12 10.29 9.90
CA VAL A 125 -3.10 10.27 8.84
C VAL A 125 -2.71 8.84 8.46
N TYR A 126 -2.50 7.96 9.44
CA TYR A 126 -2.17 6.56 9.15
C TYR A 126 -3.31 5.80 8.48
N ASN A 127 -4.54 6.03 8.92
CA ASN A 127 -5.72 5.43 8.31
C ASN A 127 -5.88 5.88 6.85
N LEU A 128 -5.68 7.17 6.58
CA LEU A 128 -5.70 7.71 5.22
C LEU A 128 -4.57 7.12 4.36
N ARG A 129 -3.34 7.06 4.89
CA ARG A 129 -2.20 6.41 4.22
C ARG A 129 -2.51 4.97 3.84
N GLU A 130 -3.09 4.21 4.76
CA GLU A 130 -3.48 2.82 4.52
C GLU A 130 -4.60 2.72 3.47
N CYS A 131 -5.59 3.60 3.54
CA CYS A 131 -6.66 3.70 2.54
C CYS A 131 -6.11 3.93 1.13
N ILE A 132 -5.19 4.88 0.99
CA ILE A 132 -4.53 5.19 -0.29
C ILE A 132 -3.76 3.98 -0.81
N ASN A 133 -2.89 3.37 0.01
CA ASN A 133 -2.07 2.25 -0.47
C ASN A 133 -2.89 1.00 -0.83
N LYS A 134 -4.04 0.80 -0.18
CA LYS A 134 -4.95 -0.31 -0.50
C LYS A 134 -5.85 -0.04 -1.71
N ASN A 135 -6.14 1.23 -2.03
CA ASN A 135 -7.15 1.63 -3.01
C ASN A 135 -6.64 2.76 -3.92
N TYR A 136 -5.37 2.73 -4.30
CA TYR A 136 -4.73 3.80 -5.07
C TYR A 136 -5.39 4.00 -6.44
N GLU A 137 -6.03 2.96 -6.97
CA GLU A 137 -6.82 3.04 -8.19
C GLU A 137 -7.98 4.03 -8.14
N ARG A 138 -8.40 4.43 -6.94
CA ARG A 138 -9.46 5.42 -6.72
C ARG A 138 -8.96 6.86 -6.82
N LEU A 139 -7.63 7.07 -6.83
CA LEU A 139 -7.02 8.39 -6.92
C LEU A 139 -6.92 8.87 -8.36
N ASP A 140 -6.45 8.00 -9.25
CA ASP A 140 -6.28 8.28 -10.68
C ASP A 140 -6.67 7.04 -11.50
N ALA A 141 -7.84 7.11 -12.14
CA ALA A 141 -8.37 6.01 -12.94
C ALA A 141 -7.63 5.82 -14.28
N GLU A 142 -6.78 6.77 -14.69
CA GLU A 142 -6.14 6.76 -16.00
C GLU A 142 -4.74 6.09 -15.99
N ASN A 143 -4.06 6.06 -14.84
CA ASN A 143 -2.70 5.50 -14.69
C ASN A 143 -2.66 4.27 -13.76
N PHE A 144 -3.34 3.20 -14.16
CA PHE A 144 -3.35 1.93 -13.43
C PHE A 144 -2.05 1.13 -13.64
N LEU A 145 -0.93 1.66 -13.13
CA LEU A 145 0.32 0.91 -13.06
C LEU A 145 0.33 0.08 -11.77
N GLU A 146 0.59 -1.21 -11.87
CA GLU A 146 0.88 -2.04 -10.69
C GLU A 146 2.20 -1.54 -10.09
N TYR A 147 2.15 -0.90 -8.93
CA TYR A 147 3.34 -0.46 -8.20
C TYR A 147 4.00 -1.64 -7.48
N GLU A 148 5.33 -1.77 -7.59
CA GLU A 148 6.11 -2.73 -6.78
C GLU A 148 6.25 -2.28 -5.31
N SER A 149 5.92 -1.02 -5.02
CA SER A 149 6.01 -0.34 -3.73
C SER A 149 4.70 0.36 -3.35
N ASP A 150 4.57 0.77 -2.08
CA ASP A 150 3.44 1.58 -1.60
C ASP A 150 3.31 2.88 -2.42
N TYR A 151 2.10 3.18 -2.89
CA TYR A 151 1.78 4.41 -3.64
C TYR A 151 2.28 5.65 -2.89
N THR A 152 2.05 5.73 -1.58
CA THR A 152 2.37 6.94 -0.79
C THR A 152 3.88 7.21 -0.68
N VAL A 153 4.73 6.22 -0.95
CA VAL A 153 6.19 6.36 -0.94
C VAL A 153 6.71 6.93 -2.27
N CYS A 154 5.97 6.76 -3.36
CA CYS A 154 6.45 7.07 -4.70
C CYS A 154 5.74 8.25 -5.35
N GLU A 155 4.47 8.48 -4.97
CA GLU A 155 3.60 9.40 -5.67
C GLU A 155 3.37 10.70 -4.91
N LYS A 156 3.01 11.74 -5.66
CA LYS A 156 2.70 13.07 -5.14
C LYS A 156 1.29 13.13 -4.53
N PRO A 157 1.04 14.02 -3.56
CA PRO A 157 -0.25 14.11 -2.86
C PRO A 157 -1.38 14.74 -3.69
N GLY A 158 -1.10 15.20 -4.92
CA GLY A 158 -2.02 16.04 -5.70
C GLY A 158 -3.42 15.45 -5.89
N MET A 159 -3.53 14.12 -5.96
CA MET A 159 -4.80 13.42 -6.17
C MET A 159 -5.48 12.96 -4.88
N ILE A 160 -4.86 13.15 -3.69
CA ILE A 160 -5.43 12.71 -2.41
C ILE A 160 -6.86 13.19 -2.20
N PRO A 161 -7.26 14.44 -2.54
CA PRO A 161 -8.64 14.89 -2.35
C PRO A 161 -9.70 13.99 -2.99
N ASN A 162 -9.38 13.29 -4.09
CA ASN A 162 -10.32 12.41 -4.78
C ASN A 162 -10.75 11.18 -3.96
N ILE A 163 -9.90 10.70 -3.04
CA ILE A 163 -10.22 9.52 -2.23
C ILE A 163 -11.06 9.87 -1.00
N SER A 164 -11.27 11.16 -0.70
CA SER A 164 -11.89 11.61 0.56
C SER A 164 -13.24 10.98 0.85
N ASN A 165 -14.16 10.98 -0.13
CA ASN A 165 -15.49 10.39 0.06
C ASN A 165 -15.41 8.89 0.28
N PHE A 166 -14.54 8.19 -0.45
CA PHE A 166 -14.33 6.75 -0.27
C PHE A 166 -13.72 6.44 1.11
N TYR A 167 -12.74 7.23 1.54
CA TYR A 167 -12.13 7.09 2.86
C TYR A 167 -13.18 7.17 3.97
N ILE A 168 -14.02 8.20 3.94
CA ILE A 168 -15.04 8.45 4.97
C ILE A 168 -16.20 7.45 4.91
N ILE A 169 -16.75 7.19 3.71
CA ILE A 169 -18.00 6.44 3.55
C ILE A 169 -17.74 4.92 3.50
N ASP A 170 -16.67 4.50 2.83
CA ASP A 170 -16.43 3.08 2.52
C ASP A 170 -15.33 2.45 3.36
N PHE A 171 -14.20 3.14 3.53
CA PHE A 171 -13.02 2.56 4.14
C PHE A 171 -13.13 2.50 5.67
N LEU A 172 -13.39 3.66 6.30
CA LEU A 172 -13.44 3.76 7.76
C LEU A 172 -14.46 2.81 8.40
N PRO A 173 -15.72 2.70 7.94
CA PRO A 173 -16.69 1.81 8.58
C PRO A 173 -16.35 0.33 8.46
N LYS A 174 -15.55 -0.07 7.47
CA LYS A 174 -15.16 -1.48 7.25
C LYS A 174 -13.94 -1.87 8.07
N GLU A 175 -12.97 -0.99 8.19
CA GLU A 175 -11.69 -1.29 8.83
C GLU A 175 -11.67 -0.84 10.31
N ILE A 176 -12.54 0.10 10.71
CA ILE A 176 -12.54 0.71 12.06
C ILE A 176 -13.98 0.83 12.59
N SER A 177 -14.38 -0.15 13.42
CA SER A 177 -15.71 -0.26 14.04
C SER A 177 -16.17 1.02 14.78
N ASP A 178 -15.25 1.69 15.48
CA ASP A 178 -15.57 2.78 16.42
C ASP A 178 -14.98 4.12 15.96
N SER A 179 -14.81 4.31 14.64
CA SER A 179 -14.30 5.57 14.10
C SER A 179 -15.30 6.71 14.31
N ASP A 180 -14.83 7.79 14.94
CA ASP A 180 -15.55 9.05 15.02
C ASP A 180 -15.56 9.71 13.63
N LYS A 181 -16.64 9.50 12.88
CA LYS A 181 -16.79 9.99 11.51
C LYS A 181 -16.70 11.51 11.41
N ASP A 182 -17.27 12.24 12.36
CA ASP A 182 -17.27 13.69 12.34
C ASP A 182 -15.85 14.22 12.52
N ARG A 183 -15.07 13.59 13.41
CA ARG A 183 -13.65 13.87 13.57
C ARG A 183 -12.85 13.57 12.30
N GLU A 184 -13.10 12.45 11.64
CA GLU A 184 -12.38 12.08 10.41
C GLU A 184 -12.76 12.98 9.23
N ILE A 185 -14.02 13.42 9.14
CA ILE A 185 -14.45 14.44 8.17
C ILE A 185 -13.70 15.75 8.44
N GLN A 186 -13.65 16.19 9.70
CA GLN A 186 -12.95 17.41 10.07
C GLN A 186 -11.45 17.31 9.76
N PHE A 187 -10.83 16.17 10.07
CA PHE A 187 -9.45 15.88 9.69
C PHE A 187 -9.24 16.00 8.18
N MET A 188 -10.08 15.35 7.36
CA MET A 188 -9.95 15.40 5.90
C MET A 188 -10.10 16.83 5.37
N LEU A 189 -11.07 17.60 5.88
CA LEU A 189 -11.27 18.99 5.52
C LEU A 189 -10.04 19.84 5.84
N GLU A 190 -9.51 19.73 7.05
CA GLU A 190 -8.31 20.45 7.46
C GLU A 190 -7.09 20.04 6.64
N PHE A 191 -6.93 18.75 6.39
CA PHE A 191 -5.78 18.22 5.68
C PHE A 191 -5.75 18.69 4.22
N CYS A 192 -6.83 18.55 3.44
CA CYS A 192 -6.74 19.03 2.06
C CYS A 192 -6.85 20.55 1.92
N LYS A 193 -7.45 21.26 2.88
CA LYS A 193 -7.30 22.72 2.96
C LYS A 193 -5.82 23.09 3.09
N TRP A 194 -5.12 22.42 4.00
CA TRP A 194 -3.68 22.62 4.19
C TRP A 194 -2.87 22.23 2.94
N LEU A 195 -3.22 21.14 2.24
CA LEU A 195 -2.59 20.79 0.96
C LEU A 195 -2.72 21.90 -0.08
N ASN A 196 -3.91 22.51 -0.19
CA ASN A 196 -4.17 23.60 -1.12
C ASN A 196 -3.36 24.87 -0.73
N GLU A 197 -3.37 25.25 0.55
CA GLU A 197 -2.61 26.41 1.06
C GLU A 197 -1.10 26.29 0.81
N ASN A 198 -0.57 25.06 0.77
CA ASN A 198 0.84 24.77 0.48
C ASN A 198 1.13 24.41 -0.99
N ASN A 199 0.13 24.52 -1.89
CA ASN A 199 0.24 24.20 -3.32
C ASN A 199 0.61 22.74 -3.63
N TYR A 200 0.20 21.81 -2.77
CA TYR A 200 0.38 20.37 -2.97
C TYR A 200 -0.73 19.74 -3.82
N THR A 201 -1.86 20.42 -3.97
CA THR A 201 -2.98 20.02 -4.82
C THR A 201 -3.67 21.25 -5.38
N GLU A 202 -4.26 21.12 -6.57
CA GLU A 202 -5.16 22.10 -7.17
C GLU A 202 -6.63 21.67 -7.03
N LEU A 203 -6.89 20.51 -6.43
CA LEU A 203 -8.22 19.95 -6.29
C LEU A 203 -8.93 20.54 -5.06
N GLU A 204 -10.13 21.07 -5.27
CA GLU A 204 -11.01 21.45 -4.17
C GLU A 204 -11.69 20.21 -3.57
N ILE A 205 -11.84 20.20 -2.24
CA ILE A 205 -12.55 19.12 -1.55
C ILE A 205 -14.04 19.22 -1.86
N ALA A 206 -14.60 18.18 -2.49
CA ALA A 206 -16.03 17.97 -2.57
C ALA A 206 -16.46 16.84 -1.61
N ILE A 207 -16.48 17.12 -0.30
CA ILE A 207 -17.13 16.22 0.66
C ILE A 207 -18.63 16.44 0.51
N SER A 208 -19.31 15.42 -0.01
CA SER A 208 -20.77 15.45 -0.06
C SER A 208 -21.26 15.40 1.38
N SER A 209 -21.87 16.49 1.85
CA SER A 209 -22.53 16.52 3.16
C SER A 209 -23.69 15.54 3.14
N LEU A 210 -23.43 14.28 3.50
CA LEU A 210 -24.45 13.36 3.98
C LEU A 210 -24.82 13.78 5.40
N ILE A 211 -25.45 14.95 5.49
CA ILE A 211 -26.29 15.34 6.61
C ILE A 211 -27.71 15.02 6.13
N GLU A 212 -28.18 13.80 6.42
CA GLU A 212 -29.61 13.50 6.55
C GLU A 212 -29.89 13.08 7.99
#